data_AF-A0AAV8UKX1-F1
#
_entry.id   AF-A0AAV8UKX1-F1
#
_cell.length_a   1.000
_cell.length_b   1.000
_cell.length_c   1.000
_cell.angle_alpha   90.00
_cell.angle_beta   90.00
_cell.angle_gamma   90.00
#
_symmetry.space_group_name_H-M   'P 1'
#
loop_
_entity.id
_entity.type
_entity.pdbx_description
1 polymer ?
#
loop_
_entity_poly.entity_id
_entity_poly.type
_entity_poly.pdbx_seq_one_letter_code
_entity_poly.pdbx_strand_id
1 'polypeptide(L)'
;MAREKGSSSVKSAMQTMGIVSLVVLVLAIVISTLMVKKVPNKIAKSMAEHMEDDEDIRAFMDKMRSDERMKDAVDQFETFVRDLGEGYSNDEVRRPGQDLKGTRTASMPVIVLPGITSSMLEIWEGRDCSSYSFREKYWGSAQCARAALRNLTCWLEHLSLTPEWTDPEGVKIRATEGYNSMDYLMPGYVVWGKVFENLADVGYDSRSLKVFSYDWRLSATTLEQEDGVFSRIMHEIEFLHRRNKERVAILAHSMGSNMAFYFLNWVANERGPEWLEKYVGAWVNIAGAHLGVPKAVSCGVSAETRDTVDIGRIAQQFTGGKLNNKLLAFFRSLGSVPTMFPKGDNSVWPDKEYYGLTFPIDIKKRLAELFSADDASESKTYSPQLRAQLEKISSKNYTVPEMLSVLDELAPDYMNRVRSLFSLGTKLNPDNSDPRTWTNPFEKALPFTDKTQKIYCLYGYSPDEGTERGYHYVPNTKTPEYFTEIPLILDTDTPDKRLTRGIAYDGEGDATVPLESLAYPCINLWNGTTPQNPAGIRTVTREYLHETDVFEETVESIKNLDFGLPRGGPKASTHTEILGNHEVLTDLIMILTKPVPGSSDSKELDDRFYSSALETIRIKKD
;
A
#
# COMPACT_ATOMS: atom_id res chain seq x y z
N MET A 1 -7.35 -25.75 -37.88
CA MET A 1 -6.05 -25.50 -37.22
C MET A 1 -5.74 -24.01 -37.33
N ALA A 2 -5.32 -23.41 -36.21
CA ALA A 2 -4.97 -21.99 -36.01
C ALA A 2 -6.12 -20.99 -35.75
N ARG A 3 -6.52 -20.86 -34.48
CA ARG A 3 -6.83 -19.58 -33.80
C ARG A 3 -7.27 -19.85 -32.35
N GLU A 4 -6.31 -20.07 -31.45
CA GLU A 4 -6.60 -20.09 -30.00
C GLU A 4 -5.29 -20.01 -29.20
N LYS A 5 -4.58 -18.87 -29.31
CA LYS A 5 -3.49 -18.48 -28.40
C LYS A 5 -3.43 -16.96 -28.40
N GLY A 6 -3.99 -16.31 -27.37
CA GLY A 6 -3.91 -14.85 -27.27
C GLY A 6 -4.71 -14.21 -26.14
N SER A 7 -5.64 -14.90 -25.48
CA SER A 7 -6.52 -14.26 -24.47
C SER A 7 -6.18 -14.61 -23.01
N SER A 8 -5.25 -15.53 -22.74
CA SER A 8 -4.95 -15.98 -21.37
C SER A 8 -3.94 -15.12 -20.59
N SER A 9 -3.26 -14.16 -21.23
CA SER A 9 -2.19 -13.37 -20.57
C SER A 9 -2.71 -12.13 -19.81
N VAL A 10 -3.93 -11.67 -20.08
CA VAL A 10 -4.48 -10.43 -19.50
C VAL A 10 -5.26 -10.70 -18.21
N LYS A 11 -5.90 -11.88 -18.11
CA LYS A 11 -6.77 -12.27 -16.99
C LYS A 11 -6.06 -12.51 -15.65
N SER A 12 -4.74 -12.69 -15.66
CA SER A 12 -3.96 -13.02 -14.45
C SER A 12 -3.43 -11.79 -13.70
N ALA A 13 -3.62 -10.58 -14.23
CA ALA A 13 -2.97 -9.36 -13.72
C ALA A 13 -3.86 -8.47 -12.83
N MET A 14 -5.10 -8.91 -12.53
CA MET A 14 -6.17 -7.98 -12.13
C MET A 14 -6.77 -8.23 -10.75
N GLN A 15 -6.14 -9.06 -9.91
CA GLN A 15 -6.61 -9.34 -8.55
C GLN A 15 -5.64 -8.79 -7.50
N THR A 16 -6.22 -8.12 -6.52
CA THR A 16 -5.64 -7.49 -5.32
C THR A 16 -4.99 -6.12 -5.57
N MET A 17 -5.37 -5.12 -4.77
CA MET A 17 -5.05 -3.73 -5.11
C MET A 17 -4.63 -2.80 -3.94
N GLY A 18 -3.41 -2.21 -4.04
CA GLY A 18 -2.80 -1.18 -3.16
C GLY A 18 -2.24 0.04 -3.94
N ILE A 19 -1.25 0.79 -3.41
CA ILE A 19 -0.57 1.95 -4.07
C ILE A 19 -0.27 1.68 -5.55
N VAL A 20 0.25 0.48 -5.76
CA VAL A 20 0.64 -0.03 -7.05
C VAL A 20 -0.55 0.01 -7.99
N SER A 21 -1.75 -0.27 -7.51
CA SER A 21 -2.94 -0.53 -8.31
C SER A 21 -3.66 0.67 -8.86
N LEU A 22 -3.59 1.86 -8.25
CA LEU A 22 -4.13 3.05 -8.90
C LEU A 22 -3.17 3.54 -9.99
N VAL A 23 -1.86 3.54 -9.70
CA VAL A 23 -0.81 3.78 -10.71
C VAL A 23 -0.92 2.75 -11.83
N VAL A 24 -1.07 1.48 -11.49
CA VAL A 24 -1.19 0.33 -12.41
C VAL A 24 -2.49 0.37 -13.17
N LEU A 25 -3.62 0.75 -12.56
CA LEU A 25 -4.88 0.91 -13.27
C LEU A 25 -4.78 2.05 -14.27
N VAL A 26 -4.25 3.20 -13.85
CA VAL A 26 -4.01 4.35 -14.74
C VAL A 26 -3.05 3.97 -15.87
N LEU A 27 -1.91 3.33 -15.55
CA LEU A 27 -0.94 2.84 -16.52
C LEU A 27 -1.51 1.76 -17.43
N ALA A 28 -2.30 0.82 -16.91
CA ALA A 28 -2.94 -0.25 -17.66
C ALA A 28 -4.03 0.32 -18.58
N ILE A 29 -4.76 1.35 -18.18
CA ILE A 29 -5.69 2.09 -19.03
C ILE A 29 -4.91 2.81 -20.14
N VAL A 30 -3.83 3.53 -19.80
CA VAL A 30 -2.96 4.19 -20.78
C VAL A 30 -2.45 3.16 -21.80
N ILE A 31 -1.83 2.07 -21.32
CA ILE A 31 -1.27 0.98 -22.11
C ILE A 31 -2.35 0.26 -22.93
N SER A 32 -3.52 -0.02 -22.36
CA SER A 32 -4.61 -0.70 -23.06
C SER A 32 -5.19 0.18 -24.15
N THR A 33 -5.32 1.48 -23.93
CA THR A 33 -5.70 2.45 -24.97
C THR A 33 -4.66 2.50 -26.09
N LEU A 34 -3.37 2.40 -25.75
CA LEU A 34 -2.27 2.28 -26.74
C LEU A 34 -2.32 0.94 -27.51
N MET A 35 -2.73 -0.15 -26.86
CA MET A 35 -2.77 -1.52 -27.43
C MET A 35 -4.04 -1.82 -28.25
N VAL A 36 -5.20 -1.32 -27.84
CA VAL A 36 -6.52 -1.62 -28.46
C VAL A 36 -6.63 -1.05 -29.88
N LYS A 37 -5.85 -0.02 -30.21
CA LYS A 37 -5.79 0.52 -31.58
C LYS A 37 -4.49 0.12 -32.24
N LYS A 38 -4.46 -1.09 -32.82
CA LYS A 38 -3.38 -1.67 -33.65
C LYS A 38 -2.50 -0.60 -34.33
N VAL A 39 -1.42 -0.21 -33.68
CA VAL A 39 -0.32 0.48 -34.34
C VAL A 39 0.36 -0.59 -35.19
N PRO A 40 0.45 -0.44 -36.53
CA PRO A 40 1.12 -1.41 -37.37
C PRO A 40 2.56 -1.64 -36.86
N ASN A 41 2.98 -2.90 -36.68
CA ASN A 41 4.31 -3.27 -36.14
C ASN A 41 5.51 -2.55 -36.79
N LYS A 42 5.38 -2.04 -38.02
CA LYS A 42 6.41 -1.22 -38.67
C LYS A 42 6.52 0.20 -38.10
N ILE A 43 5.41 0.79 -37.70
CA ILE A 43 5.36 2.13 -37.10
C ILE A 43 5.85 2.07 -35.66
N ALA A 44 5.43 1.07 -34.87
CA ALA A 44 5.95 0.87 -33.50
C ALA A 44 7.48 0.64 -33.48
N LYS A 45 8.02 -0.09 -34.46
CA LYS A 45 9.46 -0.33 -34.59
C LYS A 45 10.23 0.92 -35.04
N SER A 46 9.71 1.66 -36.03
CA SER A 46 10.28 2.94 -36.46
C SER A 46 10.17 4.04 -35.40
N MET A 47 9.17 3.98 -34.52
CA MET A 47 8.97 4.92 -33.41
C MET A 47 9.91 4.63 -32.24
N ALA A 48 10.17 3.36 -31.93
CA ALA A 48 11.19 2.99 -30.94
C ALA A 48 12.60 3.40 -31.37
N GLU A 49 12.87 3.39 -32.68
CA GLU A 49 14.16 3.80 -33.28
C GLU A 49 14.36 5.34 -33.34
N HIS A 50 13.38 6.17 -32.98
CA HIS A 50 13.47 7.65 -33.03
C HIS A 50 13.12 8.34 -31.68
N MET A 51 13.13 7.61 -30.57
CA MET A 51 12.86 8.15 -29.22
C MET A 51 14.16 8.35 -28.43
N GLU A 52 15.10 9.08 -29.01
CA GLU A 52 16.45 9.19 -28.47
C GLU A 52 16.50 10.14 -27.26
N ASP A 53 15.73 11.25 -27.26
CA ASP A 53 15.80 12.28 -26.19
C ASP A 53 14.49 12.50 -25.37
N ASP A 54 14.59 13.10 -24.18
CA ASP A 54 13.43 13.52 -23.35
C ASP A 54 12.53 14.51 -24.13
N GLU A 55 13.13 15.22 -25.09
CA GLU A 55 12.45 16.09 -26.05
C GLU A 55 11.64 15.30 -27.09
N ASP A 56 12.06 14.09 -27.49
CA ASP A 56 11.31 13.21 -28.39
C ASP A 56 10.14 12.51 -27.70
N ILE A 57 10.29 12.17 -26.41
CA ILE A 57 9.17 11.69 -25.59
C ILE A 57 8.16 12.83 -25.41
N ARG A 58 8.65 14.04 -25.12
CA ARG A 58 7.80 15.23 -24.99
C ARG A 58 7.14 15.59 -26.32
N ALA A 59 7.84 15.50 -27.44
CA ALA A 59 7.31 15.73 -28.79
C ALA A 59 6.35 14.62 -29.25
N PHE A 60 6.60 13.36 -28.89
CA PHE A 60 5.67 12.26 -29.11
C PHE A 60 4.39 12.45 -28.30
N MET A 61 4.52 12.81 -27.02
CA MET A 61 3.41 13.11 -26.14
C MET A 61 2.67 14.38 -26.58
N ASP A 62 3.35 15.43 -27.05
CA ASP A 62 2.75 16.66 -27.57
C ASP A 62 2.09 16.44 -28.95
N LYS A 63 2.64 15.57 -29.80
CA LYS A 63 2.01 15.13 -31.05
C LYS A 63 0.74 14.32 -30.75
N MET A 64 0.77 13.47 -29.74
CA MET A 64 -0.41 12.77 -29.20
C MET A 64 -1.42 13.74 -28.55
N ARG A 65 -0.94 14.81 -27.90
CA ARG A 65 -1.74 15.88 -27.27
C ARG A 65 -2.49 16.74 -28.29
N SER A 66 -1.90 16.94 -29.47
CA SER A 66 -2.51 17.67 -30.60
C SER A 66 -3.50 16.83 -31.43
N ASP A 67 -3.57 15.53 -31.16
CA ASP A 67 -4.45 14.60 -31.86
C ASP A 67 -5.83 14.61 -31.15
N GLU A 68 -6.92 14.91 -31.88
CA GLU A 68 -8.31 14.84 -31.38
C GLU A 68 -8.61 13.50 -30.67
N ARG A 69 -7.84 12.46 -31.01
CA ARG A 69 -7.89 11.11 -30.44
C ARG A 69 -7.58 11.02 -28.95
N MET A 70 -6.73 11.90 -28.39
CA MET A 70 -6.44 11.88 -26.95
C MET A 70 -7.61 12.50 -26.16
N LYS A 71 -8.24 13.53 -26.74
CA LYS A 71 -9.47 14.09 -26.20
C LYS A 71 -10.59 13.05 -26.22
N ASP A 72 -10.75 12.32 -27.33
CA ASP A 72 -11.70 11.20 -27.41
C ASP A 72 -11.41 10.09 -26.38
N ALA A 73 -10.15 9.77 -26.10
CA ALA A 73 -9.79 8.76 -25.11
C ALA A 73 -10.12 9.21 -23.67
N VAL A 74 -9.84 10.47 -23.35
CA VAL A 74 -10.23 11.08 -22.07
C VAL A 74 -11.74 11.16 -21.95
N ASP A 75 -12.45 11.57 -22.99
CA ASP A 75 -13.92 11.66 -23.01
C ASP A 75 -14.59 10.28 -22.93
N GLN A 76 -14.01 9.25 -23.58
CA GLN A 76 -14.45 7.86 -23.46
C GLN A 76 -14.22 7.30 -22.06
N PHE A 77 -13.08 7.62 -21.45
CA PHE A 77 -12.80 7.25 -20.06
C PHE A 77 -13.75 7.96 -19.09
N GLU A 78 -14.02 9.25 -19.27
CA GLU A 78 -14.97 10.00 -18.45
C GLU A 78 -16.39 9.48 -18.59
N THR A 79 -16.80 9.13 -19.81
CA THR A 79 -18.08 8.47 -20.07
C THR A 79 -18.13 7.10 -19.38
N PHE A 80 -17.09 6.29 -19.51
CA PHE A 80 -17.00 4.99 -18.84
C PHE A 80 -17.04 5.11 -17.32
N VAL A 81 -16.30 6.04 -16.72
CA VAL A 81 -16.28 6.30 -15.27
C VAL A 81 -17.63 6.81 -14.78
N ARG A 82 -18.32 7.65 -15.57
CA ARG A 82 -19.68 8.12 -15.28
C ARG A 82 -20.68 6.97 -15.37
N ASP A 83 -20.63 6.17 -16.42
CA ASP A 83 -21.56 5.06 -16.65
C ASP A 83 -21.36 3.95 -15.60
N LEU A 84 -20.12 3.74 -15.13
CA LEU A 84 -19.85 2.94 -13.94
C LEU A 84 -20.50 3.54 -12.68
N GLY A 85 -20.41 4.86 -12.49
CA GLY A 85 -21.07 5.55 -11.38
C GLY A 85 -22.61 5.47 -11.41
N GLU A 86 -23.22 5.44 -12.60
CA GLU A 86 -24.67 5.37 -12.81
C GLU A 86 -25.23 3.93 -12.76
N GLY A 87 -24.42 2.92 -13.11
CA GLY A 87 -24.80 1.50 -13.05
C GLY A 87 -24.83 0.89 -11.64
N TYR A 88 -24.33 1.61 -10.63
CA TYR A 88 -24.42 1.22 -9.23
C TYR A 88 -25.64 1.88 -8.56
N SER A 89 -26.83 1.51 -9.01
CA SER A 89 -28.05 1.72 -8.22
C SER A 89 -28.21 0.56 -7.24
N ASN A 90 -28.09 0.85 -5.93
CA ASN A 90 -28.59 0.11 -4.77
C ASN A 90 -29.30 -1.25 -5.02
N ASP A 91 -28.57 -2.31 -5.37
CA ASP A 91 -29.09 -3.64 -5.07
C ASP A 91 -28.95 -3.88 -3.56
N GLU A 92 -30.11 -3.94 -2.89
CA GLU A 92 -30.36 -3.89 -1.45
C GLU A 92 -29.75 -5.05 -0.64
N VAL A 93 -28.42 -5.18 -0.56
CA VAL A 93 -27.83 -5.91 0.56
C VAL A 93 -27.90 -5.00 1.79
N ARG A 94 -28.80 -5.33 2.72
CA ARG A 94 -28.95 -4.63 4.00
C ARG A 94 -27.59 -4.60 4.73
N ARG A 95 -27.12 -3.41 5.09
CA ARG A 95 -25.79 -3.21 5.70
C ARG A 95 -25.85 -3.28 7.24
N PRO A 96 -24.78 -3.73 7.92
CA PRO A 96 -24.79 -3.94 9.37
C PRO A 96 -25.27 -2.75 10.22
N GLY A 97 -24.95 -1.53 9.80
CA GLY A 97 -25.42 -0.30 10.45
C GLY A 97 -26.95 -0.21 10.51
N GLN A 98 -27.65 -0.64 9.46
CA GLN A 98 -29.11 -0.68 9.41
C GLN A 98 -29.70 -1.79 10.27
N ASP A 99 -28.97 -2.88 10.50
CA ASP A 99 -29.37 -3.98 11.37
C ASP A 99 -29.27 -3.61 12.85
N LEU A 100 -28.22 -2.85 13.21
CA LEU A 100 -27.96 -2.39 14.57
C LEU A 100 -28.61 -1.04 14.89
N LYS A 101 -29.27 -0.42 13.91
CA LYS A 101 -30.01 0.82 14.10
C LYS A 101 -31.16 0.60 15.08
N GLY A 102 -31.18 1.41 16.14
CA GLY A 102 -32.20 1.34 17.19
C GLY A 102 -31.90 0.35 18.31
N THR A 103 -30.93 -0.55 18.14
CA THR A 103 -30.41 -1.41 19.23
C THR A 103 -29.13 -0.84 19.83
N ARG A 104 -28.36 -0.06 19.04
CA ARG A 104 -27.12 0.59 19.47
C ARG A 104 -27.10 2.07 19.11
N THR A 105 -26.28 2.84 19.82
CA THR A 105 -26.10 4.28 19.60
C THR A 105 -24.65 4.71 19.80
N ALA A 106 -24.19 5.67 19.00
CA ALA A 106 -22.86 6.27 19.09
C ALA A 106 -22.47 6.60 20.54
N SER A 107 -21.23 6.25 20.91
CA SER A 107 -20.71 6.44 22.26
C SER A 107 -19.33 7.08 22.22
N MET A 108 -18.33 6.36 21.72
CA MET A 108 -16.97 6.87 21.63
C MET A 108 -16.81 7.78 20.41
N PRO A 109 -16.41 9.05 20.53
CA PRO A 109 -15.98 9.80 19.36
C PRO A 109 -14.83 9.10 18.64
N VAL A 110 -14.73 9.27 17.33
CA VAL A 110 -13.84 8.55 16.44
C VAL A 110 -12.95 9.51 15.68
N ILE A 111 -11.67 9.17 15.59
CA ILE A 111 -10.78 9.69 14.56
C ILE A 111 -10.34 8.57 13.61
N VAL A 112 -10.09 8.90 12.36
CA VAL A 112 -9.73 7.94 11.31
C VAL A 112 -8.39 8.30 10.68
N LEU A 113 -7.47 7.33 10.65
CA LEU A 113 -6.16 7.41 10.02
C LEU A 113 -6.10 6.46 8.81
N PRO A 114 -6.05 6.99 7.57
CA PRO A 114 -5.94 6.17 6.37
C PRO A 114 -4.61 5.41 6.29
N GLY A 115 -4.60 4.35 5.48
CA GLY A 115 -3.39 3.73 4.98
C GLY A 115 -2.68 4.55 3.90
N ILE A 116 -1.57 4.00 3.40
CA ILE A 116 -0.84 4.58 2.28
C ILE A 116 -1.75 4.66 1.05
N THR A 117 -1.72 5.78 0.32
CA THR A 117 -2.56 6.07 -0.85
C THR A 117 -4.08 6.08 -0.65
N SER A 118 -4.55 5.90 0.58
CA SER A 118 -5.98 5.83 0.91
C SER A 118 -6.63 7.20 1.13
N SER A 119 -5.89 8.28 0.85
CA SER A 119 -6.38 9.66 0.86
C SER A 119 -5.96 10.40 -0.41
N MET A 120 -6.80 11.33 -0.86
CA MET A 120 -6.55 12.17 -2.03
C MET A 120 -5.43 13.18 -1.79
N LEU A 121 -4.59 13.40 -2.81
CA LEU A 121 -3.64 14.51 -2.85
C LEU A 121 -4.05 15.50 -3.94
N GLU A 122 -3.88 16.79 -3.67
CA GLU A 122 -4.15 17.88 -4.60
C GLU A 122 -2.90 18.73 -4.84
N ILE A 123 -2.77 19.26 -6.06
CA ILE A 123 -1.66 20.13 -6.44
C ILE A 123 -1.95 21.58 -6.08
N TRP A 124 -0.97 22.28 -5.53
CA TRP A 124 -1.01 23.69 -5.15
C TRP A 124 -0.09 24.54 -6.02
N GLU A 125 0.99 23.95 -6.49
CA GLU A 125 1.96 24.57 -7.39
C GLU A 125 2.48 23.47 -8.33
N GLY A 126 2.61 23.80 -9.61
CA GLY A 126 3.10 22.89 -10.62
C GLY A 126 3.98 23.62 -11.62
N ARG A 127 4.98 22.92 -12.14
CA ARG A 127 5.84 23.39 -13.23
C ARG A 127 5.02 23.62 -14.50
N ASP A 128 5.63 24.17 -15.54
CA ASP A 128 4.95 24.49 -16.81
C ASP A 128 4.09 23.36 -17.40
N CYS A 129 4.44 22.09 -17.16
CA CYS A 129 3.66 20.95 -17.63
C CYS A 129 2.34 20.71 -16.88
N SER A 130 2.15 21.36 -15.72
CA SER A 130 0.97 21.25 -14.85
C SER A 130 0.56 22.58 -14.18
N SER A 131 1.05 23.73 -14.67
CA SER A 131 0.84 25.05 -14.05
C SER A 131 -0.62 25.51 -14.04
N TYR A 132 -1.48 24.90 -14.87
CA TYR A 132 -2.91 25.15 -14.93
C TYR A 132 -3.76 24.30 -13.96
N SER A 133 -3.16 23.35 -13.24
CA SER A 133 -3.88 22.33 -12.47
C SER A 133 -4.19 22.71 -11.02
N PHE A 134 -4.26 23.99 -10.66
CA PHE A 134 -4.45 24.41 -9.26
C PHE A 134 -5.63 23.70 -8.58
N ARG A 135 -5.32 22.98 -7.48
CA ARG A 135 -6.19 22.13 -6.66
C ARG A 135 -6.89 20.97 -7.39
N GLU A 136 -6.43 20.63 -8.59
CA GLU A 136 -6.80 19.36 -9.20
C GLU A 136 -6.28 18.20 -8.33
N LYS A 137 -7.10 17.17 -8.22
CA LYS A 137 -6.80 15.96 -7.45
C LYS A 137 -5.77 15.12 -8.20
N TYR A 138 -4.51 15.40 -7.91
CA TYR A 138 -3.34 14.77 -8.50
C TYR A 138 -3.15 13.31 -8.07
N TRP A 139 -3.78 12.90 -6.96
CA TRP A 139 -3.96 11.50 -6.57
C TRP A 139 -5.38 11.23 -6.11
N GLY A 140 -5.91 10.05 -6.46
CA GLY A 140 -7.16 9.54 -5.87
C GLY A 140 -8.42 10.17 -6.42
N SER A 141 -8.51 10.38 -7.73
CA SER A 141 -9.73 10.87 -8.40
C SER A 141 -9.70 10.55 -9.90
N ALA A 142 -10.81 10.77 -10.61
CA ALA A 142 -10.80 10.78 -12.08
C ALA A 142 -9.86 11.86 -12.67
N GLN A 143 -9.63 12.97 -11.95
CA GLN A 143 -8.70 14.02 -12.36
C GLN A 143 -7.23 13.53 -12.34
N CYS A 144 -6.90 12.60 -11.44
CA CYS A 144 -5.59 11.95 -11.38
C CYS A 144 -5.32 11.15 -12.65
N ALA A 145 -6.29 10.33 -13.08
CA ALA A 145 -6.17 9.57 -14.32
C ALA A 145 -6.00 10.52 -15.52
N ARG A 146 -6.74 11.63 -15.55
CA ARG A 146 -6.60 12.67 -16.58
C ARG A 146 -5.21 13.31 -16.58
N ALA A 147 -4.68 13.65 -15.41
CA ALA A 147 -3.34 14.23 -15.28
C ALA A 147 -2.25 13.27 -15.78
N ALA A 148 -2.32 12.01 -15.37
CA ALA A 148 -1.38 10.97 -15.79
C ALA A 148 -1.49 10.65 -17.30
N LEU A 149 -2.69 10.58 -17.86
CA LEU A 149 -2.91 10.37 -19.31
C LEU A 149 -2.36 11.53 -20.14
N ARG A 150 -2.48 12.77 -19.65
CA ARG A 150 -1.95 13.95 -20.33
C ARG A 150 -0.43 13.93 -20.39
N ASN A 151 0.23 13.67 -19.26
CA ASN A 151 1.69 13.58 -19.20
C ASN A 151 2.12 12.74 -18.00
N LEU A 152 2.34 11.45 -18.26
CA LEU A 152 2.72 10.48 -17.24
C LEU A 152 4.04 10.84 -16.54
N THR A 153 5.02 11.31 -17.30
CA THR A 153 6.31 11.74 -16.76
C THR A 153 6.16 12.93 -15.84
N CYS A 154 5.45 13.98 -16.28
CA CYS A 154 5.14 15.15 -15.46
C CYS A 154 4.37 14.74 -14.19
N TRP A 155 3.38 13.86 -14.32
CA TRP A 155 2.61 13.37 -13.18
C TRP A 155 3.47 12.64 -12.15
N LEU A 156 4.31 11.70 -12.60
CA LEU A 156 5.24 10.98 -11.73
C LEU A 156 6.26 11.92 -11.07
N GLU A 157 6.81 12.88 -11.82
CA GLU A 157 7.78 13.85 -11.29
C GLU A 157 7.16 14.77 -10.25
N HIS A 158 5.90 15.18 -10.40
CA HIS A 158 5.21 16.02 -9.41
C HIS A 158 4.80 15.23 -8.17
N LEU A 159 4.49 13.94 -8.30
CA LEU A 159 4.20 13.08 -7.17
C LEU A 159 5.46 12.61 -6.44
N SER A 160 6.59 12.48 -7.14
CA SER A 160 7.87 12.10 -6.55
C SER A 160 8.38 13.18 -5.60
N LEU A 161 9.03 12.76 -4.52
CA LEU A 161 9.77 13.67 -3.64
C LEU A 161 11.24 13.75 -4.09
N THR A 162 11.98 14.71 -3.55
CA THR A 162 13.43 14.78 -3.70
C THR A 162 14.12 13.67 -2.88
N PRO A 163 15.44 13.44 -3.03
CA PRO A 163 16.20 12.55 -2.14
C PRO A 163 16.11 12.92 -0.65
N GLU A 164 15.90 14.20 -0.36
CA GLU A 164 15.64 14.72 0.99
C GLU A 164 14.18 14.49 1.44
N TRP A 165 13.35 13.86 0.61
CA TRP A 165 11.92 13.61 0.82
C TRP A 165 11.09 14.88 1.04
N THR A 166 11.40 15.94 0.28
CA THR A 166 10.60 17.16 0.18
C THR A 166 9.97 17.27 -1.20
N ASP A 167 8.98 18.15 -1.38
CA ASP A 167 8.46 18.42 -2.73
C ASP A 167 9.58 18.96 -3.66
N PRO A 168 9.58 18.59 -4.95
CA PRO A 168 10.51 19.18 -5.92
C PRO A 168 10.31 20.69 -6.09
N GLU A 169 11.36 21.40 -6.50
CA GLU A 169 11.26 22.84 -6.79
C GLU A 169 10.18 23.13 -7.84
N GLY A 170 9.36 24.15 -7.57
CA GLY A 170 8.22 24.55 -8.40
C GLY A 170 7.04 23.57 -8.35
N VAL A 171 7.01 22.66 -7.39
CA VAL A 171 5.92 21.71 -7.17
C VAL A 171 5.48 21.79 -5.71
N LYS A 172 4.16 21.74 -5.50
CA LYS A 172 3.57 21.65 -4.17
C LYS A 172 2.37 20.72 -4.22
N ILE A 173 2.45 19.59 -3.53
CA ILE A 173 1.34 18.62 -3.43
C ILE A 173 0.90 18.54 -1.96
N ARG A 174 -0.39 18.61 -1.67
CA ARG A 174 -0.91 18.56 -0.30
C ARG A 174 -2.05 17.57 -0.17
N ALA A 175 -2.22 17.04 1.04
CA ALA A 175 -3.37 16.22 1.35
C ALA A 175 -4.67 17.01 1.22
N THR A 176 -5.69 16.38 0.64
CA THR A 176 -7.05 16.93 0.64
C THR A 176 -7.68 16.75 2.01
N GLU A 177 -8.45 17.72 2.49
CA GLU A 177 -9.16 17.63 3.77
C GLU A 177 -10.62 17.18 3.62
N GLY A 178 -11.19 16.65 4.72
CA GLY A 178 -12.61 16.28 4.83
C GLY A 178 -12.93 14.85 4.35
N TYR A 179 -14.16 14.39 4.61
CA TYR A 179 -14.60 13.00 4.35
C TYR A 179 -14.39 12.56 2.90
N ASN A 180 -14.78 13.42 1.95
CA ASN A 180 -14.65 13.16 0.51
C ASN A 180 -13.21 12.81 0.07
N SER A 181 -12.18 13.16 0.85
CA SER A 181 -10.79 12.79 0.54
C SER A 181 -10.48 11.30 0.74
N MET A 182 -11.38 10.55 1.40
CA MET A 182 -11.16 9.17 1.84
C MET A 182 -12.38 8.26 1.63
N ASP A 183 -13.53 8.77 1.20
CA ASP A 183 -14.74 7.96 0.99
C ASP A 183 -14.55 6.99 -0.19
N TYR A 184 -14.26 7.57 -1.36
CA TYR A 184 -14.08 6.90 -2.64
C TYR A 184 -12.96 7.61 -3.40
N LEU A 185 -11.94 6.86 -3.87
CA LEU A 185 -10.91 7.47 -4.72
C LEU A 185 -11.39 7.59 -6.17
N MET A 186 -12.21 6.66 -6.66
CA MET A 186 -12.86 6.71 -7.97
C MET A 186 -14.20 5.95 -7.88
N PRO A 187 -15.16 6.15 -8.81
CA PRO A 187 -16.34 5.30 -8.89
C PRO A 187 -15.96 3.80 -8.87
N GLY A 188 -16.62 3.02 -8.00
CA GLY A 188 -16.28 1.60 -7.75
C GLY A 188 -15.10 1.35 -6.80
N TYR A 189 -14.26 2.35 -6.51
CA TYR A 189 -13.13 2.25 -5.58
C TYR A 189 -13.50 2.80 -4.20
N VAL A 190 -14.18 1.98 -3.41
CA VAL A 190 -14.53 2.31 -2.01
C VAL A 190 -13.29 2.18 -1.12
N VAL A 191 -13.02 3.20 -0.31
CA VAL A 191 -11.99 3.13 0.73
C VAL A 191 -12.67 3.11 2.11
N TRP A 192 -13.07 4.27 2.64
CA TRP A 192 -13.75 4.36 3.94
C TRP A 192 -15.26 4.58 3.86
N GLY A 193 -15.81 4.84 2.67
CA GLY A 193 -17.23 5.17 2.50
C GLY A 193 -18.19 4.18 3.18
N LYS A 194 -17.97 2.87 3.01
CA LYS A 194 -18.76 1.81 3.67
C LYS A 194 -18.70 1.89 5.20
N VAL A 195 -17.54 2.20 5.77
CA VAL A 195 -17.39 2.39 7.23
C VAL A 195 -18.22 3.59 7.68
N PHE A 196 -18.12 4.72 7.00
CA PHE A 196 -18.83 5.95 7.39
C PHE A 196 -20.34 5.82 7.26
N GLU A 197 -20.83 5.17 6.19
CA GLU A 197 -22.24 4.87 6.02
C GLU A 197 -22.81 4.02 7.17
N ASN A 198 -22.11 2.96 7.56
CA ASN A 198 -22.53 2.07 8.63
C ASN A 198 -22.49 2.76 10.00
N LEU A 199 -21.48 3.59 10.27
CA LEU A 199 -21.42 4.39 11.49
C LEU A 199 -22.50 5.48 11.53
N ALA A 200 -22.83 6.09 10.39
CA ALA A 200 -23.90 7.08 10.30
C ALA A 200 -25.27 6.49 10.69
N ASP A 201 -25.55 5.23 10.30
CA ASP A 201 -26.81 4.56 10.64
C ASP A 201 -27.05 4.42 12.16
N VAL A 202 -25.98 4.33 12.95
CA VAL A 202 -26.00 4.21 14.42
C VAL A 202 -25.73 5.54 15.16
N GLY A 203 -25.75 6.65 14.43
CA GLY A 203 -25.77 8.00 14.99
C GLY A 203 -24.44 8.75 15.01
N TYR A 204 -23.42 8.28 14.28
CA TYR A 204 -22.21 9.08 14.04
C TYR A 204 -22.45 10.17 13.00
N ASP A 205 -21.84 11.33 13.22
CA ASP A 205 -21.80 12.41 12.25
C ASP A 205 -20.53 13.25 12.47
N SER A 206 -20.44 14.41 11.81
CA SER A 206 -19.25 15.27 11.88
C SER A 206 -18.92 15.84 13.27
N ARG A 207 -19.79 15.64 14.26
CA ARG A 207 -19.64 16.09 15.65
C ARG A 207 -18.96 15.03 16.53
N SER A 208 -18.93 13.79 16.07
CA SER A 208 -18.38 12.63 16.79
C SER A 208 -17.43 11.79 15.93
N LEU A 209 -17.31 12.01 14.63
CA LEU A 209 -16.39 11.30 13.73
C LEU A 209 -15.57 12.31 12.93
N LYS A 210 -14.24 12.19 12.96
CA LYS A 210 -13.30 13.01 12.19
C LYS A 210 -12.33 12.16 11.38
N VAL A 211 -11.94 12.65 10.22
CA VAL A 211 -10.97 12.00 9.33
C VAL A 211 -9.71 12.84 9.24
N PHE A 212 -8.56 12.18 9.20
CA PHE A 212 -7.27 12.83 9.10
C PHE A 212 -6.53 12.35 7.87
N SER A 213 -6.82 13.00 6.75
CA SER A 213 -5.99 12.88 5.57
C SER A 213 -4.65 13.56 5.80
N TYR A 214 -3.60 12.89 5.39
CA TYR A 214 -2.22 13.34 5.45
C TYR A 214 -1.51 12.96 4.15
N ASP A 215 -0.34 13.58 3.91
CA ASP A 215 0.46 13.27 2.75
C ASP A 215 1.16 11.92 2.96
N TRP A 216 0.56 10.87 2.42
CA TRP A 216 1.05 9.50 2.58
C TRP A 216 2.41 9.26 1.91
N ARG A 217 3.01 10.24 1.22
CA ARG A 217 4.38 10.15 0.69
C ARG A 217 5.43 10.43 1.76
N LEU A 218 5.08 11.21 2.79
CA LEU A 218 6.01 11.72 3.81
C LEU A 218 6.20 10.75 4.99
N SER A 219 7.38 10.79 5.61
CA SER A 219 7.65 10.07 6.86
C SER A 219 6.83 10.66 8.01
N ALA A 220 6.55 9.87 9.07
CA ALA A 220 5.82 10.38 10.25
C ALA A 220 6.50 11.62 10.86
N THR A 221 7.83 11.59 11.00
CA THR A 221 8.60 12.73 11.51
C THR A 221 8.42 13.97 10.65
N THR A 222 8.47 13.82 9.32
CA THR A 222 8.26 14.94 8.38
C THR A 222 6.82 15.46 8.43
N LEU A 223 5.83 14.58 8.54
CA LEU A 223 4.41 14.96 8.69
C LEU A 223 4.16 15.83 9.92
N GLU A 224 4.90 15.62 11.01
CA GLU A 224 4.80 16.52 12.16
C GLU A 224 5.57 17.82 11.94
N GLN A 225 6.82 17.74 11.48
CA GLN A 225 7.70 18.89 11.35
C GLN A 225 7.18 19.93 10.34
N GLU A 226 6.67 19.47 9.20
CA GLU A 226 6.26 20.34 8.10
C GLU A 226 4.75 20.64 8.13
N ASP A 227 3.92 19.64 8.45
CA ASP A 227 2.46 19.74 8.33
C ASP A 227 1.73 19.77 9.70
N GLY A 228 2.42 19.51 10.82
CA GLY A 228 1.83 19.50 12.17
C GLY A 228 0.70 18.48 12.34
N VAL A 229 0.75 17.36 11.60
CA VAL A 229 -0.36 16.40 11.52
C VAL A 229 -0.74 15.82 12.88
N PHE A 230 0.25 15.43 13.70
CA PHE A 230 0.00 14.80 15.00
C PHE A 230 -0.39 15.84 16.06
N SER A 231 0.17 17.05 16.00
CA SER A 231 -0.33 18.19 16.78
C SER A 231 -1.80 18.49 16.49
N ARG A 232 -2.21 18.46 15.22
CA ARG A 232 -3.62 18.65 14.82
C ARG A 232 -4.51 17.52 15.33
N ILE A 233 -4.08 16.26 15.21
CA ILE A 233 -4.81 15.09 15.73
C ILE A 233 -5.02 15.20 17.24
N MET A 234 -3.95 15.53 17.99
CA MET A 234 -3.99 15.71 19.44
C MET A 234 -5.04 16.77 19.83
N HIS A 235 -5.03 17.94 19.21
CA HIS A 235 -5.99 19.00 19.53
C HIS A 235 -7.44 18.64 19.17
N GLU A 236 -7.66 17.91 18.08
CA GLU A 236 -9.00 17.44 17.73
C GLU A 236 -9.49 16.37 18.72
N ILE A 237 -8.61 15.47 19.18
CA ILE A 237 -8.95 14.52 20.24
C ILE A 237 -9.40 15.26 21.51
N GLU A 238 -8.66 16.30 21.92
CA GLU A 238 -9.03 17.14 23.07
C GLU A 238 -10.38 17.84 22.87
N PHE A 239 -10.67 18.28 21.65
CA PHE A 239 -11.95 18.90 21.29
C PHE A 239 -13.10 17.88 21.31
N LEU A 240 -12.94 16.73 20.65
CA LEU A 240 -13.92 15.66 20.59
C LEU A 240 -14.25 15.14 21.98
N HIS A 241 -13.25 14.94 22.84
CA HIS A 241 -13.46 14.55 24.22
C HIS A 241 -14.24 15.61 25.00
N ARG A 242 -13.85 16.89 24.93
CA ARG A 242 -14.56 17.98 25.62
C ARG A 242 -16.02 18.09 25.19
N ARG A 243 -16.31 17.82 23.91
CA ARG A 243 -17.65 17.89 23.33
C ARG A 243 -18.51 16.69 23.70
N ASN A 244 -17.98 15.48 23.51
CA ASN A 244 -18.75 14.24 23.64
C ASN A 244 -18.70 13.65 25.06
N LYS A 245 -17.81 14.17 25.92
CA LYS A 245 -17.61 13.72 27.32
C LYS A 245 -17.21 12.25 27.44
N GLU A 246 -16.58 11.72 26.40
CA GLU A 246 -16.15 10.34 26.28
C GLU A 246 -14.73 10.28 25.71
N ARG A 247 -13.98 9.22 26.00
CA ARG A 247 -12.65 8.99 25.40
C ARG A 247 -12.78 8.64 23.92
N VAL A 248 -11.80 9.08 23.14
CA VAL A 248 -11.77 8.93 21.68
C VAL A 248 -11.26 7.54 21.28
N ALA A 249 -11.87 6.94 20.26
CA ALA A 249 -11.37 5.78 19.56
C ALA A 249 -10.55 6.19 18.33
N ILE A 250 -9.38 5.59 18.16
CA ILE A 250 -8.52 5.78 16.99
C ILE A 250 -8.73 4.60 16.05
N LEU A 251 -9.35 4.83 14.89
CA LEU A 251 -9.47 3.85 13.83
C LEU A 251 -8.33 4.06 12.83
N ALA A 252 -7.57 3.00 12.57
CA ALA A 252 -6.42 3.08 11.68
C ALA A 252 -6.38 1.86 10.76
N HIS A 253 -6.05 2.07 9.49
CA HIS A 253 -5.97 0.99 8.49
C HIS A 253 -4.57 0.91 7.87
N SER A 254 -4.04 -0.31 7.68
CA SER A 254 -2.78 -0.54 6.94
C SER A 254 -1.62 0.28 7.53
N MET A 255 -0.88 1.04 6.71
CA MET A 255 0.17 1.97 7.18
C MET A 255 -0.35 3.00 8.20
N GLY A 256 -1.64 3.35 8.15
CA GLY A 256 -2.27 4.22 9.13
C GLY A 256 -2.16 3.68 10.55
N SER A 257 -2.13 2.36 10.72
CA SER A 257 -1.88 1.74 12.02
C SER A 257 -0.44 1.97 12.50
N ASN A 258 0.55 1.98 11.61
CA ASN A 258 1.91 2.39 11.94
C ASN A 258 1.94 3.88 12.34
N MET A 259 1.18 4.74 11.67
CA MET A 259 1.06 6.16 12.03
C MET A 259 0.33 6.35 13.37
N ALA A 260 -0.65 5.52 13.69
CA ALA A 260 -1.29 5.50 15.00
C ALA A 260 -0.30 5.10 16.10
N PHE A 261 0.51 4.06 15.88
CA PHE A 261 1.55 3.64 16.83
C PHE A 261 2.61 4.73 17.04
N TYR A 262 3.00 5.43 15.97
CA TYR A 262 3.85 6.62 16.07
C TYR A 262 3.19 7.73 16.88
N PHE A 263 1.95 8.09 16.54
CA PHE A 263 1.18 9.13 17.23
C PHE A 263 1.08 8.86 18.74
N LEU A 264 0.77 7.63 19.14
CA LEU A 264 0.66 7.25 20.54
C LEU A 264 1.98 7.51 21.29
N ASN A 265 3.12 7.11 20.72
CA ASN A 265 4.43 7.32 21.33
C ASN A 265 4.86 8.79 21.31
N TRP A 266 4.63 9.48 20.19
CA TRP A 266 4.89 10.90 20.03
C TRP A 266 4.10 11.71 21.07
N VAL A 267 2.79 11.51 21.20
CA VAL A 267 1.97 12.30 22.12
C VAL A 267 2.30 11.98 23.59
N ALA A 268 2.65 10.74 23.90
CA ALA A 268 3.11 10.38 25.24
C ALA A 268 4.45 11.05 25.59
N ASN A 269 5.35 11.21 24.60
CA ASN A 269 6.58 11.98 24.76
C ASN A 269 6.29 13.48 24.98
N GLU A 270 5.38 14.06 24.17
CA GLU A 270 5.08 15.50 24.20
C GLU A 270 4.21 15.93 25.39
N ARG A 271 3.30 15.07 25.86
CA ARG A 271 2.26 15.42 26.84
C ARG A 271 2.22 14.54 28.08
N GLY A 272 3.04 13.50 28.12
CA GLY A 272 2.99 12.45 29.14
C GLY A 272 1.93 11.38 28.83
N PRO A 273 2.11 10.15 29.32
CA PRO A 273 1.16 9.06 29.12
C PRO A 273 -0.21 9.33 29.75
N GLU A 274 -0.30 10.22 30.75
CA GLU A 274 -1.56 10.65 31.37
C GLU A 274 -2.50 11.32 30.37
N TRP A 275 -1.96 11.91 29.30
CA TRP A 275 -2.78 12.43 28.21
C TRP A 275 -3.54 11.29 27.51
N LEU A 276 -2.88 10.18 27.23
CA LEU A 276 -3.53 9.02 26.61
C LEU A 276 -4.60 8.44 27.53
N GLU A 277 -4.30 8.26 28.81
CA GLU A 277 -5.26 7.81 29.82
C GLU A 277 -6.49 8.71 29.86
N LYS A 278 -6.32 10.03 29.75
CA LYS A 278 -7.45 10.95 29.79
C LYS A 278 -8.31 10.92 28.52
N TYR A 279 -7.67 10.86 27.35
CA TYR A 279 -8.33 11.19 26.09
C TYR A 279 -8.59 10.01 25.14
N VAL A 280 -7.84 8.91 25.25
CA VAL A 280 -7.93 7.77 24.32
C VAL A 280 -8.53 6.56 25.03
N GLY A 281 -9.59 5.99 24.47
CA GLY A 281 -10.28 4.83 25.06
C GLY A 281 -10.01 3.54 24.32
N ALA A 282 -9.84 3.61 23.01
CA ALA A 282 -9.61 2.44 22.18
C ALA A 282 -8.70 2.76 20.99
N TRP A 283 -7.85 1.81 20.64
CA TRP A 283 -7.17 1.78 19.35
C TRP A 283 -7.66 0.58 18.55
N VAL A 284 -8.29 0.86 17.41
CA VAL A 284 -8.79 -0.13 16.47
C VAL A 284 -7.84 -0.19 15.28
N ASN A 285 -6.94 -1.18 15.33
CA ASN A 285 -5.96 -1.51 14.31
C ASN A 285 -6.59 -2.44 13.26
N ILE A 286 -6.85 -1.93 12.05
CA ILE A 286 -7.44 -2.68 10.95
C ILE A 286 -6.34 -3.01 9.93
N ALA A 287 -6.02 -4.30 9.77
CA ALA A 287 -5.02 -4.79 8.81
C ALA A 287 -3.65 -4.09 8.90
N GLY A 288 -3.16 -3.81 10.12
CA GLY A 288 -1.93 -3.05 10.35
C GLY A 288 -0.65 -3.75 9.87
N ALA A 289 0.21 -3.02 9.15
CA ALA A 289 1.48 -3.50 8.63
C ALA A 289 2.67 -3.22 9.58
N HIS A 290 2.50 -3.51 10.87
CA HIS A 290 3.44 -3.12 11.93
C HIS A 290 4.84 -3.70 11.78
N LEU A 291 4.94 -4.99 11.40
CA LEU A 291 6.23 -5.62 11.14
C LEU A 291 6.69 -5.42 9.70
N GLY A 292 5.88 -4.75 8.87
CA GLY A 292 6.19 -4.46 7.48
C GLY A 292 5.79 -5.55 6.51
N VAL A 293 6.09 -5.32 5.25
CA VAL A 293 5.75 -6.20 4.13
C VAL A 293 6.98 -6.37 3.22
N PRO A 294 7.35 -7.61 2.82
CA PRO A 294 8.45 -7.84 1.87
C PRO A 294 8.30 -7.03 0.57
N LYS A 295 7.05 -6.78 0.16
CA LYS A 295 6.68 -5.94 -0.98
C LYS A 295 7.28 -4.54 -0.95
N ALA A 296 7.39 -3.92 0.23
CA ALA A 296 7.97 -2.59 0.36
C ALA A 296 9.45 -2.57 -0.04
N VAL A 297 10.17 -3.67 0.23
CA VAL A 297 11.59 -3.80 -0.16
C VAL A 297 11.71 -4.03 -1.66
N SER A 298 10.87 -4.89 -2.24
CA SER A 298 10.83 -5.16 -3.68
C SER A 298 10.59 -3.88 -4.51
N CYS A 299 9.69 -3.00 -4.05
CA CYS A 299 9.47 -1.69 -4.67
C CYS A 299 10.76 -0.85 -4.74
N GLY A 300 11.60 -0.89 -3.71
CA GLY A 300 12.88 -0.17 -3.66
C GLY A 300 14.01 -0.87 -4.43
N VAL A 301 13.88 -2.16 -4.74
CA VAL A 301 14.87 -2.94 -5.50
C VAL A 301 14.64 -2.77 -7.00
N SER A 302 13.42 -3.00 -7.48
CA SER A 302 13.12 -3.03 -8.92
C SER A 302 11.84 -2.32 -9.34
N ALA A 303 11.06 -1.75 -8.40
CA ALA A 303 9.71 -1.27 -8.64
C ALA A 303 8.71 -2.35 -9.11
N GLU A 304 9.07 -3.63 -9.02
CA GLU A 304 8.21 -4.76 -9.40
C GLU A 304 7.67 -5.51 -8.18
N THR A 305 6.39 -5.86 -8.26
CA THR A 305 5.58 -6.62 -7.30
C THR A 305 4.57 -7.43 -8.09
N ARG A 306 3.74 -8.25 -7.43
CA ARG A 306 2.67 -9.01 -8.12
C ARG A 306 1.82 -8.13 -9.03
N ASP A 307 1.43 -6.96 -8.53
CA ASP A 307 0.56 -6.03 -9.24
C ASP A 307 1.28 -5.21 -10.34
N THR A 308 2.61 -5.06 -10.29
CA THR A 308 3.39 -4.22 -11.23
C THR A 308 4.18 -5.01 -12.26
N VAL A 309 4.48 -6.30 -12.02
CA VAL A 309 5.46 -7.05 -12.84
C VAL A 309 5.11 -7.04 -14.33
N ASP A 310 3.82 -7.15 -14.67
CA ASP A 310 3.38 -7.07 -16.07
C ASP A 310 3.55 -5.67 -16.66
N ILE A 311 3.33 -4.63 -15.86
CA ILE A 311 3.47 -3.24 -16.31
C ILE A 311 4.93 -2.87 -16.44
N GLY A 312 5.80 -3.28 -15.53
CA GLY A 312 7.24 -3.11 -15.66
C GLY A 312 7.74 -3.74 -16.96
N ARG A 313 7.28 -4.95 -17.29
CA ARG A 313 7.62 -5.64 -18.55
C ARG A 313 7.07 -4.92 -19.78
N ILE A 314 5.80 -4.51 -19.77
CA ILE A 314 5.19 -3.80 -20.90
C ILE A 314 5.87 -2.43 -21.07
N ALA A 315 6.04 -1.66 -20.00
CA ALA A 315 6.76 -0.39 -20.01
C ALA A 315 8.19 -0.54 -20.52
N GLN A 316 8.91 -1.59 -20.13
CA GLN A 316 10.23 -1.91 -20.67
C GLN A 316 10.20 -2.12 -22.19
N GLN A 317 9.21 -2.86 -22.70
CA GLN A 317 9.04 -3.12 -24.13
C GLN A 317 8.71 -1.86 -24.95
N PHE A 318 7.95 -0.92 -24.39
CA PHE A 318 7.44 0.25 -25.13
C PHE A 318 8.24 1.54 -24.89
N THR A 319 8.98 1.66 -23.77
CA THR A 319 9.69 2.89 -23.39
C THR A 319 11.21 2.71 -23.29
N GLY A 320 11.72 1.54 -23.65
CA GLY A 320 13.15 1.23 -23.49
C GLY A 320 13.61 1.26 -22.03
N GLY A 321 12.70 1.07 -21.08
CA GLY A 321 13.00 1.08 -19.63
C GLY A 321 13.06 2.46 -18.97
N LYS A 322 12.99 3.57 -19.72
CA LYS A 322 12.99 4.95 -19.17
C LYS A 322 11.89 5.16 -18.12
N LEU A 323 10.68 4.61 -18.37
CA LEU A 323 9.57 4.70 -17.41
C LEU A 323 9.83 3.88 -16.13
N ASN A 324 10.48 2.72 -16.24
CA ASN A 324 10.79 1.90 -15.07
C ASN A 324 11.78 2.59 -14.14
N ASN A 325 12.81 3.25 -14.68
CA ASN A 325 13.74 4.06 -13.88
C ASN A 325 12.98 5.16 -13.10
N LYS A 326 12.05 5.87 -13.75
CA LYS A 326 11.21 6.89 -13.09
C LYS A 326 10.31 6.27 -12.01
N LEU A 327 9.79 5.07 -12.22
CA LEU A 327 9.01 4.34 -11.20
C LEU A 327 9.88 3.92 -10.00
N LEU A 328 11.09 3.41 -10.22
CA LEU A 328 12.02 3.08 -9.14
C LEU A 328 12.41 4.33 -8.34
N ALA A 329 12.74 5.43 -9.03
CA ALA A 329 13.02 6.72 -8.40
C ALA A 329 11.80 7.21 -7.59
N PHE A 330 10.59 7.11 -8.15
CA PHE A 330 9.35 7.42 -7.45
C PHE A 330 9.21 6.61 -6.16
N PHE A 331 9.33 5.26 -6.20
CA PHE A 331 9.21 4.43 -5.00
C PHE A 331 10.31 4.74 -3.96
N ARG A 332 11.55 5.00 -4.38
CA ARG A 332 12.64 5.42 -3.49
C ARG A 332 12.47 6.84 -2.94
N SER A 333 11.66 7.68 -3.59
CA SER A 333 11.32 9.01 -3.09
C SER A 333 10.25 8.99 -2.00
N LEU A 334 9.44 7.93 -1.88
CA LEU A 334 8.37 7.85 -0.88
C LEU A 334 8.95 7.62 0.52
N GLY A 335 9.12 8.70 1.28
CA GLY A 335 9.65 8.69 2.64
C GLY A 335 8.79 7.94 3.67
N SER A 336 7.54 7.60 3.34
CA SER A 336 6.67 6.78 4.17
C SER A 336 6.90 5.27 4.03
N VAL A 337 7.33 4.79 2.86
CA VAL A 337 7.50 3.35 2.54
C VAL A 337 8.40 2.60 3.54
N PRO A 338 9.54 3.16 4.01
CA PRO A 338 10.39 2.49 4.99
C PRO A 338 9.70 2.17 6.31
N THR A 339 8.60 2.86 6.65
CA THR A 339 7.73 2.52 7.79
C THR A 339 7.23 1.07 7.71
N MET A 340 7.10 0.53 6.50
CA MET A 340 6.62 -0.82 6.21
C MET A 340 7.74 -1.78 5.80
N PHE A 341 9.00 -1.44 6.03
CA PHE A 341 10.08 -2.43 5.88
C PHE A 341 9.97 -3.54 6.93
N PRO A 342 10.37 -4.79 6.58
CA PRO A 342 10.39 -5.91 7.51
C PRO A 342 11.13 -5.60 8.81
N LYS A 343 10.52 -5.94 9.94
CA LYS A 343 11.07 -5.78 11.30
C LYS A 343 11.03 -7.11 12.04
N GLY A 344 11.99 -7.31 12.93
CA GLY A 344 12.21 -8.60 13.58
C GLY A 344 13.15 -9.49 12.79
N ASP A 345 13.52 -10.62 13.38
CA ASP A 345 14.47 -11.59 12.81
C ASP A 345 13.75 -12.85 12.31
N ASN A 346 14.52 -13.90 12.00
CA ASN A 346 13.99 -15.20 11.55
C ASN A 346 13.23 -15.96 12.66
N SER A 347 13.17 -15.44 13.90
CA SER A 347 12.22 -15.93 14.90
C SER A 347 10.79 -15.54 14.52
N VAL A 348 10.58 -14.40 13.87
CA VAL A 348 9.26 -13.97 13.42
C VAL A 348 9.01 -14.43 11.99
N TRP A 349 9.94 -14.11 11.10
CA TRP A 349 9.80 -14.40 9.68
C TRP A 349 10.26 -15.83 9.36
N PRO A 350 9.40 -16.67 8.77
CA PRO A 350 9.75 -18.05 8.46
C PRO A 350 10.81 -18.10 7.35
N ASP A 351 11.82 -18.95 7.56
CA ASP A 351 12.86 -19.25 6.59
C ASP A 351 12.41 -20.44 5.72
N LYS A 352 11.71 -20.14 4.63
CA LYS A 352 11.24 -21.11 3.64
C LYS A 352 11.90 -20.83 2.29
N GLU A 353 11.98 -21.85 1.45
CA GLU A 353 12.48 -21.70 0.09
C GLU A 353 11.71 -20.63 -0.68
N TYR A 354 12.42 -19.77 -1.40
CA TYR A 354 11.91 -18.58 -2.11
C TYR A 354 11.37 -17.42 -1.26
N TYR A 355 11.31 -17.54 0.07
CA TYR A 355 10.91 -16.41 0.92
C TYR A 355 12.08 -15.42 1.04
N GLY A 356 11.77 -14.12 1.05
CA GLY A 356 12.78 -13.06 1.00
C GLY A 356 13.23 -12.74 -0.42
N LEU A 357 14.54 -12.71 -0.67
CA LEU A 357 15.11 -12.38 -1.98
C LEU A 357 16.03 -13.52 -2.44
N THR A 358 15.74 -14.08 -3.62
CA THR A 358 16.45 -15.27 -4.12
C THR A 358 16.94 -15.11 -5.55
N PHE A 359 17.91 -15.94 -5.94
CA PHE A 359 18.52 -15.96 -7.26
C PHE A 359 18.53 -17.36 -7.86
N PRO A 360 18.53 -17.52 -9.19
CA PRO A 360 18.59 -18.83 -9.82
C PRO A 360 19.99 -19.45 -9.65
N ILE A 361 20.07 -20.78 -9.68
CA ILE A 361 21.33 -21.52 -9.45
C ILE A 361 22.41 -21.16 -10.49
N ASP A 362 21.99 -20.85 -11.72
CA ASP A 362 22.86 -20.47 -12.83
C ASP A 362 23.19 -18.96 -12.87
N ILE A 363 22.88 -18.20 -11.82
CA ILE A 363 23.08 -16.74 -11.77
C ILE A 363 24.52 -16.32 -12.09
N LYS A 364 25.52 -17.08 -11.64
CA LYS A 364 26.94 -16.82 -11.98
C LYS A 364 27.22 -16.92 -13.48
N LYS A 365 26.59 -17.89 -14.15
CA LYS A 365 26.69 -18.05 -15.61
C LYS A 365 26.01 -16.89 -16.32
N ARG A 366 24.82 -16.48 -15.88
CA ARG A 366 24.08 -15.34 -16.44
C ARG A 366 24.85 -14.03 -16.29
N LEU A 367 25.47 -13.80 -15.12
CA LEU A 367 26.34 -12.64 -14.90
C LEU A 367 27.61 -12.72 -15.76
N ALA A 368 28.24 -13.89 -15.86
CA ALA A 368 29.39 -14.05 -16.74
C ALA A 368 29.02 -13.77 -18.20
N GLU A 369 27.89 -14.29 -18.71
CA GLU A 369 27.39 -14.00 -20.05
C GLU A 369 27.11 -12.51 -20.26
N LEU A 370 26.48 -11.86 -19.27
CA LEU A 370 26.20 -10.42 -19.30
C LEU A 370 27.49 -9.58 -19.34
N PHE A 371 28.54 -10.01 -18.65
CA PHE A 371 29.82 -9.30 -18.57
C PHE A 371 30.88 -9.76 -19.56
N SER A 372 30.64 -10.83 -20.33
CA SER A 372 31.57 -11.37 -21.34
C SER A 372 31.29 -10.85 -22.75
N ALA A 373 30.38 -9.87 -22.89
CA ALA A 373 30.17 -9.18 -24.15
C ALA A 373 31.38 -8.25 -24.45
N ASP A 374 32.43 -8.83 -25.04
CA ASP A 374 33.56 -8.14 -25.66
C ASP A 374 33.12 -7.39 -26.94
N ASP A 375 32.16 -6.47 -26.84
CA ASP A 375 31.99 -5.44 -27.88
C ASP A 375 32.85 -4.24 -27.50
N ALA A 376 34.11 -4.31 -27.95
CA ALA A 376 35.10 -3.24 -27.93
C ALA A 376 34.73 -2.02 -28.82
N SER A 377 33.44 -1.83 -29.13
CA SER A 377 32.90 -0.63 -29.76
C SER A 377 31.96 0.08 -28.79
N GLU A 378 32.52 0.94 -27.94
CA GLU A 378 31.87 2.08 -27.27
C GLU A 378 30.46 1.90 -26.63
N SER A 379 30.01 0.68 -26.33
CA SER A 379 28.70 0.44 -25.69
C SER A 379 28.85 0.17 -24.18
N LYS A 380 28.27 1.10 -23.41
CA LYS A 380 28.37 1.29 -21.96
C LYS A 380 27.33 0.46 -21.19
N THR A 381 27.53 -0.83 -20.98
CA THR A 381 26.43 -1.65 -20.39
C THR A 381 26.38 -1.64 -18.86
N TYR A 382 27.50 -1.74 -18.12
CA TYR A 382 27.53 -1.71 -16.64
C TYR A 382 28.82 -1.10 -16.09
N SER A 383 28.74 -0.29 -15.03
CA SER A 383 29.94 0.22 -14.34
C SER A 383 30.66 -0.91 -13.57
N PRO A 384 32.00 -0.85 -13.40
CA PRO A 384 32.72 -1.83 -12.59
C PRO A 384 32.17 -1.94 -11.16
N GLN A 385 31.67 -0.83 -10.61
CA GLN A 385 31.02 -0.77 -9.31
C GLN A 385 29.74 -1.60 -9.30
N LEU A 386 28.86 -1.39 -10.30
CA LEU A 386 27.59 -2.11 -10.40
C LEU A 386 27.78 -3.60 -10.64
N ARG A 387 28.82 -3.97 -11.39
CA ARG A 387 29.23 -5.37 -11.53
C ARG A 387 29.59 -6.00 -10.19
N ALA A 388 30.45 -5.35 -9.41
CA ALA A 388 30.85 -5.85 -8.08
C ALA A 388 29.65 -5.95 -7.12
N GLN A 389 28.74 -4.98 -7.15
CA GLN A 389 27.48 -5.01 -6.39
C GLN A 389 26.63 -6.22 -6.76
N LEU A 390 26.40 -6.45 -8.07
CA LEU A 390 25.60 -7.57 -8.56
C LEU A 390 26.24 -8.93 -8.23
N GLU A 391 27.55 -9.08 -8.40
CA GLU A 391 28.27 -10.31 -8.02
C GLU A 391 28.18 -10.59 -6.52
N LYS A 392 28.27 -9.54 -5.68
CA LYS A 392 28.13 -9.66 -4.23
C LYS A 392 26.71 -10.05 -3.83
N ILE A 393 25.70 -9.36 -4.34
CA ILE A 393 24.29 -9.59 -3.99
C ILE A 393 23.86 -11.00 -4.44
N SER A 394 24.14 -11.37 -5.68
CA SER A 394 23.73 -12.67 -6.23
C SER A 394 24.49 -13.88 -5.66
N SER A 395 25.46 -13.67 -4.77
CA SER A 395 26.27 -14.74 -4.19
C SER A 395 25.50 -15.62 -3.20
N LYS A 396 24.38 -15.13 -2.67
CA LYS A 396 23.51 -15.85 -1.73
C LYS A 396 22.04 -15.42 -1.86
N ASN A 397 21.16 -16.21 -1.26
CA ASN A 397 19.79 -15.80 -0.99
C ASN A 397 19.73 -15.01 0.33
N TYR A 398 18.68 -14.21 0.49
CA TYR A 398 18.43 -13.37 1.66
C TYR A 398 17.06 -13.73 2.24
N THR A 399 17.01 -13.98 3.55
CA THR A 399 15.71 -14.12 4.23
C THR A 399 14.98 -12.77 4.27
N VAL A 400 13.70 -12.76 4.66
CA VAL A 400 12.89 -11.53 4.73
C VAL A 400 13.56 -10.41 5.56
N PRO A 401 14.07 -10.66 6.77
CA PRO A 401 14.84 -9.65 7.52
C PRO A 401 16.13 -9.18 6.84
N GLU A 402 16.77 -10.04 6.04
CA GLU A 402 18.05 -9.73 5.38
C GLU A 402 17.89 -8.94 4.08
N MET A 403 16.68 -8.84 3.52
CA MET A 403 16.43 -8.18 2.23
C MET A 403 16.92 -6.72 2.20
N LEU A 404 16.91 -6.02 3.33
CA LEU A 404 17.37 -4.63 3.42
C LEU A 404 18.86 -4.48 3.10
N SER A 405 19.66 -5.52 3.30
CA SER A 405 21.09 -5.50 2.93
C SER A 405 21.31 -5.48 1.42
N VAL A 406 20.31 -5.87 0.62
CA VAL A 406 20.34 -5.70 -0.85
C VAL A 406 20.16 -4.22 -1.20
N LEU A 407 19.27 -3.50 -0.51
CA LEU A 407 19.12 -2.06 -0.68
C LEU A 407 20.35 -1.28 -0.20
N ASP A 408 21.04 -1.75 0.85
CA ASP A 408 22.30 -1.14 1.28
C ASP A 408 23.36 -1.16 0.20
N GLU A 409 23.40 -2.24 -0.57
CA GLU A 409 24.34 -2.39 -1.66
C GLU A 409 23.89 -1.60 -2.90
N LEU A 410 22.61 -1.67 -3.27
CA LEU A 410 22.08 -1.07 -4.51
C LEU A 410 21.74 0.42 -4.40
N ALA A 411 21.41 0.91 -3.21
CA ALA A 411 20.90 2.25 -2.98
C ALA A 411 21.37 2.80 -1.62
N PRO A 412 22.69 2.96 -1.41
CA PRO A 412 23.25 3.37 -0.12
C PRO A 412 22.73 4.74 0.33
N ASP A 413 22.56 5.71 -0.56
CA ASP A 413 22.05 7.05 -0.21
C ASP A 413 20.60 7.01 0.27
N TYR A 414 19.77 6.21 -0.41
CA TYR A 414 18.40 5.95 0.03
C TYR A 414 18.39 5.31 1.42
N MET A 415 19.21 4.28 1.66
CA MET A 415 19.28 3.62 2.96
C MET A 415 19.90 4.50 4.07
N ASN A 416 20.80 5.42 3.72
CA ASN A 416 21.31 6.45 4.64
C ASN A 416 20.17 7.40 5.06
N ARG A 417 19.35 7.84 4.09
CA ARG A 417 18.16 8.64 4.38
C ARG A 417 17.18 7.87 5.26
N VAL A 418 16.93 6.60 4.97
CA VAL A 418 16.10 5.72 5.81
C VAL A 418 16.60 5.69 7.25
N ARG A 419 17.88 5.39 7.49
CA ARG A 419 18.46 5.30 8.84
C ARG A 419 18.51 6.63 9.59
N SER A 420 18.40 7.76 8.89
CA SER A 420 18.31 9.07 9.52
C SER A 420 16.95 9.31 10.20
N LEU A 421 15.89 8.61 9.75
CA LEU A 421 14.52 8.82 10.22
C LEU A 421 13.87 7.57 10.84
N PHE A 422 14.40 6.38 10.57
CA PHE A 422 13.83 5.11 11.00
C PHE A 422 14.88 4.25 11.71
N SER A 423 14.43 3.55 12.75
CA SER A 423 15.17 2.44 13.32
C SER A 423 14.72 1.14 12.65
N LEU A 424 15.71 0.34 12.25
CA LEU A 424 15.52 -0.96 11.59
C LEU A 424 15.96 -2.11 12.52
N GLY A 425 15.95 -1.88 13.84
CA GLY A 425 16.37 -2.88 14.82
C GLY A 425 15.39 -4.04 14.90
N THR A 426 15.93 -5.21 15.21
CA THR A 426 15.18 -6.47 15.25
C THR A 426 14.98 -7.02 16.66
N LYS A 427 15.65 -6.43 17.66
CA LYS A 427 15.63 -6.90 19.05
C LYS A 427 14.63 -6.12 19.89
N LEU A 428 14.08 -6.80 20.89
CA LEU A 428 13.22 -6.16 21.88
C LEU A 428 14.02 -5.12 22.68
N ASN A 429 13.58 -3.87 22.63
CA ASN A 429 14.13 -2.77 23.40
C ASN A 429 13.00 -1.81 23.80
N PRO A 430 12.13 -2.17 24.76
CA PRO A 430 10.91 -1.43 25.06
C PRO A 430 11.15 0.02 25.52
N ASP A 431 12.29 0.27 26.17
CA ASP A 431 12.65 1.54 26.80
C ASP A 431 13.39 2.50 25.84
N ASN A 432 13.50 2.17 24.55
CA ASN A 432 14.20 3.04 23.61
C ASN A 432 13.49 4.40 23.50
N SER A 433 14.23 5.48 23.79
CA SER A 433 13.72 6.85 23.74
C SER A 433 13.95 7.52 22.38
N ASP A 434 14.69 6.88 21.48
CA ASP A 434 14.95 7.41 20.14
C ASP A 434 13.65 7.52 19.32
N PRO A 435 13.24 8.71 18.87
CA PRO A 435 12.03 8.89 18.07
C PRO A 435 11.97 8.05 16.79
N ARG A 436 13.14 7.62 16.26
CA ARG A 436 13.23 6.74 15.09
C ARG A 436 12.62 5.35 15.34
N THR A 437 12.39 4.96 16.60
CA THR A 437 11.76 3.68 16.95
C THR A 437 10.24 3.73 17.03
N TRP A 438 9.61 4.90 16.94
CA TRP A 438 8.17 5.04 17.18
C TRP A 438 7.28 4.40 16.10
N THR A 439 7.86 3.80 15.05
CA THR A 439 7.16 2.92 14.10
C THR A 439 7.57 1.44 14.24
N ASN A 440 8.45 1.10 15.18
CA ASN A 440 9.00 -0.24 15.38
C ASN A 440 8.51 -0.84 16.72
N PRO A 441 7.57 -1.79 16.70
CA PRO A 441 7.03 -2.37 17.92
C PRO A 441 8.01 -3.29 18.67
N PHE A 442 9.14 -3.68 18.07
CA PHE A 442 10.21 -4.38 18.81
C PHE A 442 10.99 -3.41 19.70
N GLU A 443 11.23 -2.20 19.20
CA GLU A 443 12.10 -1.20 19.84
C GLU A 443 11.33 -0.11 20.58
N LYS A 444 10.01 -0.21 20.67
CA LYS A 444 9.21 0.70 21.46
C LYS A 444 8.00 0.00 22.06
N ALA A 445 7.81 0.15 23.36
CA ALA A 445 6.61 -0.34 24.02
C ALA A 445 5.40 0.57 23.76
N LEU A 446 4.20 0.03 23.96
CA LEU A 446 2.99 0.83 24.04
C LEU A 446 3.11 1.82 25.22
N PRO A 447 2.83 3.12 25.00
CA PRO A 447 2.98 4.15 26.03
C PRO A 447 1.77 4.28 26.95
N PHE A 448 0.82 3.35 26.88
CA PHE A 448 -0.37 3.37 27.69
C PHE A 448 -0.08 3.03 29.15
N THR A 449 -0.90 3.57 30.06
CA THR A 449 -0.78 3.38 31.51
C THR A 449 -2.06 2.87 32.17
N ASP A 450 -3.20 2.91 31.47
CA ASP A 450 -4.52 2.58 32.02
C ASP A 450 -5.08 1.28 31.39
N LYS A 451 -5.39 0.29 32.24
CA LYS A 451 -5.96 -1.00 31.83
C LYS A 451 -7.38 -0.92 31.30
N THR A 452 -8.07 0.20 31.47
CA THR A 452 -9.41 0.41 30.91
C THR A 452 -9.37 0.76 29.41
N GLN A 453 -8.20 1.13 28.88
CA GLN A 453 -7.98 1.27 27.44
C GLN A 453 -7.96 -0.11 26.77
N LYS A 454 -8.41 -0.19 25.52
CA LYS A 454 -8.48 -1.45 24.76
C LYS A 454 -7.80 -1.34 23.39
N ILE A 455 -7.18 -2.43 22.96
CA ILE A 455 -6.65 -2.57 21.60
C ILE A 455 -7.47 -3.64 20.88
N TYR A 456 -7.91 -3.32 19.67
CA TYR A 456 -8.61 -4.25 18.78
C TYR A 456 -7.78 -4.43 17.52
N CYS A 457 -7.31 -5.63 17.27
CA CYS A 457 -6.61 -6.01 16.05
C CYS A 457 -7.56 -6.79 15.14
N LEU A 458 -7.96 -6.16 14.03
CA LEU A 458 -8.93 -6.69 13.08
C LEU A 458 -8.22 -6.92 11.74
N TYR A 459 -8.11 -8.15 11.26
CA TYR A 459 -7.43 -8.40 9.98
C TYR A 459 -8.02 -9.56 9.17
N GLY A 460 -7.88 -9.46 7.86
CA GLY A 460 -8.32 -10.49 6.93
C GLY A 460 -7.43 -11.71 6.96
N TYR A 461 -8.01 -12.86 6.68
CA TYR A 461 -7.28 -14.10 6.48
C TYR A 461 -7.75 -14.74 5.17
N SER A 462 -6.86 -14.78 4.19
CA SER A 462 -7.13 -15.18 2.81
C SER A 462 -6.22 -16.35 2.40
N PRO A 463 -6.47 -17.58 2.92
CA PRO A 463 -5.60 -18.72 2.66
C PRO A 463 -5.53 -19.10 1.18
N ASP A 464 -6.63 -18.94 0.44
CA ASP A 464 -6.71 -19.33 -0.97
C ASP A 464 -6.22 -18.25 -1.94
N GLU A 465 -6.23 -16.99 -1.53
CA GLU A 465 -5.74 -15.90 -2.36
C GLU A 465 -4.22 -15.78 -2.36
N GLY A 466 -3.50 -16.36 -1.38
CA GLY A 466 -2.04 -16.22 -1.25
C GLY A 466 -1.58 -14.83 -0.79
N THR A 467 -0.32 -14.65 -0.40
CA THR A 467 0.27 -13.36 0.03
C THR A 467 1.76 -13.33 -0.31
N GLU A 468 2.26 -12.19 -0.81
CA GLU A 468 3.64 -12.03 -1.28
C GLU A 468 4.67 -12.17 -0.13
N ARG A 469 5.58 -13.15 -0.25
CA ARG A 469 6.64 -13.43 0.74
C ARG A 469 8.06 -13.34 0.21
N GLY A 470 8.24 -13.46 -1.09
CA GLY A 470 9.56 -13.36 -1.66
C GLY A 470 9.61 -13.17 -3.16
N TYR A 471 10.81 -12.83 -3.63
CA TYR A 471 11.08 -12.28 -4.95
C TYR A 471 12.32 -12.95 -5.52
N HIS A 472 12.16 -13.58 -6.67
CA HIS A 472 13.18 -14.31 -7.40
C HIS A 472 13.71 -13.43 -8.53
N TYR A 473 14.96 -13.00 -8.40
CA TYR A 473 15.56 -11.99 -9.26
C TYR A 473 16.61 -12.55 -10.20
N VAL A 474 16.72 -11.89 -11.35
CA VAL A 474 17.82 -12.02 -12.31
C VAL A 474 18.41 -10.65 -12.61
N PRO A 475 19.66 -10.57 -13.10
CA PRO A 475 20.24 -9.33 -13.56
C PRO A 475 19.41 -8.82 -14.73
N ASN A 476 19.19 -7.51 -14.79
CA ASN A 476 18.47 -6.94 -15.91
C ASN A 476 19.32 -7.05 -17.18
N THR A 477 18.96 -7.94 -18.10
CA THR A 477 19.70 -8.12 -19.37
C THR A 477 19.01 -7.45 -20.55
N LYS A 478 17.83 -6.86 -20.32
CA LYS A 478 16.90 -6.41 -21.38
C LYS A 478 16.93 -4.88 -21.53
N THR A 479 18.07 -4.31 -21.94
CA THR A 479 18.24 -3.08 -22.77
C THR A 479 19.70 -2.58 -22.68
N PRO A 480 20.54 -2.80 -23.70
CA PRO A 480 21.92 -2.30 -23.72
C PRO A 480 22.05 -0.80 -24.03
N GLU A 481 21.00 -0.14 -24.53
CA GLU A 481 21.10 1.19 -25.16
C GLU A 481 20.75 2.36 -24.24
N TYR A 482 20.18 2.11 -23.06
CA TYR A 482 19.84 3.14 -22.10
C TYR A 482 20.25 2.67 -20.70
N PHE A 483 21.00 3.51 -19.98
CA PHE A 483 21.36 3.30 -18.59
C PHE A 483 20.11 2.92 -17.79
N THR A 484 19.92 1.64 -17.51
CA THR A 484 18.89 1.21 -16.57
C THR A 484 19.51 1.31 -15.18
N GLU A 485 18.98 2.21 -14.36
CA GLU A 485 19.31 2.31 -12.94
C GLU A 485 18.72 1.12 -12.14
N ILE A 486 17.99 0.22 -12.82
CA ILE A 486 17.41 -0.99 -12.27
C ILE A 486 18.31 -2.19 -12.60
N PRO A 487 19.11 -2.66 -11.64
CA PRO A 487 20.09 -3.70 -11.89
C PRO A 487 19.52 -5.12 -11.79
N LEU A 488 18.36 -5.28 -11.13
CA LEU A 488 17.68 -6.55 -10.92
C LEU A 488 16.23 -6.45 -11.38
N ILE A 489 15.74 -7.49 -12.06
CA ILE A 489 14.33 -7.66 -12.44
C ILE A 489 13.83 -9.05 -12.03
N LEU A 490 12.53 -9.21 -11.82
CA LEU A 490 11.96 -10.50 -11.47
C LEU A 490 12.15 -11.51 -12.61
N ASP A 491 12.53 -12.74 -12.26
CA ASP A 491 12.62 -13.84 -13.22
C ASP A 491 11.22 -14.37 -13.54
N THR A 492 10.54 -13.71 -14.47
CA THR A 492 9.21 -14.10 -14.91
C THR A 492 9.19 -15.37 -15.75
N ASP A 493 10.36 -15.78 -16.25
CA ASP A 493 10.52 -16.92 -17.16
C ASP A 493 10.92 -18.20 -16.40
N THR A 494 11.01 -18.13 -15.06
CA THR A 494 11.31 -19.27 -14.20
C THR A 494 10.27 -20.40 -14.35
N PRO A 495 10.70 -21.66 -14.56
CA PRO A 495 9.78 -22.78 -14.71
C PRO A 495 9.27 -23.35 -13.37
N ASP A 496 9.76 -22.85 -12.23
CA ASP A 496 9.36 -23.35 -10.92
C ASP A 496 7.93 -22.93 -10.59
N LYS A 497 7.05 -23.93 -10.42
CA LYS A 497 5.62 -23.73 -10.17
C LYS A 497 5.30 -23.10 -8.81
N ARG A 498 6.28 -23.06 -7.90
CA ARG A 498 6.15 -22.38 -6.59
C ARG A 498 6.23 -20.86 -6.73
N LEU A 499 6.73 -20.37 -7.87
CA LEU A 499 6.82 -18.97 -8.20
C LEU A 499 5.75 -18.61 -9.23
N THR A 500 5.04 -17.50 -8.97
CA THR A 500 4.18 -16.87 -9.97
C THR A 500 4.89 -15.62 -10.48
N ARG A 501 5.41 -15.68 -11.71
CA ARG A 501 6.17 -14.57 -12.34
C ARG A 501 7.35 -14.07 -11.49
N GLY A 502 8.10 -15.02 -10.94
CA GLY A 502 9.24 -14.72 -10.06
C GLY A 502 8.86 -14.32 -8.64
N ILE A 503 7.61 -14.50 -8.21
CA ILE A 503 7.13 -14.12 -6.87
C ILE A 503 6.67 -15.35 -6.11
N ALA A 504 7.18 -15.54 -4.89
CA ALA A 504 6.64 -16.49 -3.93
C ALA A 504 5.40 -15.88 -3.28
N TYR A 505 4.24 -16.44 -3.62
CA TYR A 505 2.92 -15.89 -3.32
C TYR A 505 2.03 -16.86 -2.53
N ASP A 506 2.58 -17.93 -1.98
CA ASP A 506 1.88 -18.97 -1.21
C ASP A 506 1.77 -18.66 0.30
N GLY A 507 2.12 -17.44 0.72
CA GLY A 507 2.12 -17.06 2.12
C GLY A 507 0.71 -16.82 2.67
N GLU A 508 0.52 -17.13 3.95
CA GLU A 508 -0.69 -16.74 4.69
C GLU A 508 -0.71 -15.23 4.97
N GLY A 509 -1.90 -14.62 4.93
CA GLY A 509 -2.09 -13.18 5.13
C GLY A 509 -3.43 -12.70 4.60
N ASP A 510 -3.55 -11.40 4.32
CA ASP A 510 -4.74 -10.75 3.75
C ASP A 510 -4.61 -10.43 2.24
N ALA A 511 -3.77 -11.20 1.53
CA ALA A 511 -3.36 -10.97 0.14
C ALA A 511 -2.44 -9.76 -0.11
N THR A 512 -2.03 -9.03 0.93
CA THR A 512 -0.98 -8.01 0.83
C THR A 512 0.00 -8.05 2.00
N VAL A 513 -0.53 -8.11 3.22
CA VAL A 513 0.25 -8.10 4.46
C VAL A 513 0.38 -9.54 4.96
N PRO A 514 1.62 -10.02 5.14
CA PRO A 514 1.91 -11.28 5.81
C PRO A 514 1.23 -11.44 7.18
N LEU A 515 0.77 -12.65 7.49
CA LEU A 515 0.18 -12.99 8.78
C LEU A 515 1.08 -12.63 9.98
N GLU A 516 2.40 -12.71 9.86
CA GLU A 516 3.36 -12.34 10.90
C GLU A 516 3.27 -10.84 11.20
N SER A 517 3.12 -10.00 10.17
CA SER A 517 2.94 -8.56 10.40
C SER A 517 1.55 -8.22 10.93
N LEU A 518 0.51 -8.96 10.52
CA LEU A 518 -0.87 -8.75 10.98
C LEU A 518 -1.07 -9.21 12.44
N ALA A 519 -0.56 -10.39 12.77
CA ALA A 519 -0.91 -11.12 13.99
C ALA A 519 0.15 -11.03 15.10
N TYR A 520 1.45 -11.08 14.77
CA TYR A 520 2.52 -11.17 15.78
C TYR A 520 2.49 -10.01 16.79
N PRO A 521 2.37 -8.73 16.39
CA PRO A 521 2.30 -7.64 17.36
C PRO A 521 1.13 -7.82 18.33
N CYS A 522 -0.04 -8.19 17.81
CA CYS A 522 -1.26 -8.31 18.58
C CYS A 522 -1.22 -9.50 19.55
N ILE A 523 -0.70 -10.65 19.12
CA ILE A 523 -0.70 -11.89 19.91
C ILE A 523 0.49 -11.95 20.88
N ASN A 524 1.67 -11.51 20.45
CA ASN A 524 2.93 -11.74 21.19
C ASN A 524 3.48 -10.49 21.86
N LEU A 525 3.35 -9.32 21.22
CA LEU A 525 3.89 -8.08 21.77
C LEU A 525 2.87 -7.35 22.64
N TRP A 526 1.59 -7.37 22.29
CA TRP A 526 0.60 -6.50 22.91
C TRP A 526 -0.49 -7.24 23.70
N ASN A 527 -0.55 -8.57 23.68
CA ASN A 527 -1.57 -9.27 24.45
C ASN A 527 -1.15 -9.49 25.90
N GLY A 528 -1.87 -8.85 26.84
CA GLY A 528 -1.61 -8.96 28.27
C GLY A 528 -0.32 -8.26 28.67
N THR A 529 0.27 -8.67 29.79
CA THR A 529 1.49 -8.05 30.31
C THR A 529 2.73 -8.62 29.61
N THR A 530 3.39 -7.77 28.81
CA THR A 530 4.63 -8.07 28.09
C THR A 530 5.59 -6.88 28.24
N PRO A 531 6.87 -7.00 27.84
CA PRO A 531 7.76 -5.84 27.81
C PRO A 531 7.25 -4.73 26.87
N GLN A 532 6.55 -5.08 25.79
CA GLN A 532 5.99 -4.15 24.80
C GLN A 532 4.58 -3.65 25.16
N ASN A 533 3.96 -4.19 26.21
CA ASN A 533 2.70 -3.75 26.79
C ASN A 533 2.81 -3.75 28.33
N PRO A 534 3.58 -2.81 28.90
CA PRO A 534 3.85 -2.77 30.34
C PRO A 534 2.59 -2.55 31.17
N ALA A 535 1.60 -1.81 30.67
CA ALA A 535 0.32 -1.62 31.33
C ALA A 535 -0.55 -2.89 31.35
N GLY A 536 -0.25 -3.89 30.52
CA GLY A 536 -1.03 -5.12 30.42
C GLY A 536 -2.43 -4.89 29.85
N ILE A 537 -2.54 -4.00 28.85
CA ILE A 537 -3.81 -3.78 28.14
C ILE A 537 -4.31 -5.08 27.51
N ARG A 538 -5.63 -5.29 27.59
CA ARG A 538 -6.29 -6.36 26.85
C ARG A 538 -6.28 -6.01 25.36
N THR A 539 -5.63 -6.87 24.58
CA THR A 539 -5.66 -6.83 23.12
C THR A 539 -6.58 -7.91 22.62
N VAL A 540 -7.66 -7.53 21.93
CA VAL A 540 -8.60 -8.45 21.29
C VAL A 540 -8.18 -8.62 19.82
N THR A 541 -7.99 -9.86 19.39
CA THR A 541 -7.56 -10.18 18.02
C THR A 541 -8.65 -10.93 17.28
N ARG A 542 -9.10 -10.40 16.14
CA ARG A 542 -10.14 -11.00 15.33
C ARG A 542 -9.69 -11.13 13.88
N GLU A 543 -9.69 -12.38 13.44
CA GLU A 543 -9.52 -12.75 12.05
C GLU A 543 -10.88 -12.75 11.34
N TYR A 544 -10.83 -12.42 10.05
CA TYR A 544 -11.99 -12.41 9.16
C TYR A 544 -11.65 -13.26 7.94
N LEU A 545 -12.20 -14.47 7.90
CA LEU A 545 -11.99 -15.39 6.78
C LEU A 545 -12.50 -14.74 5.49
N HIS A 546 -11.66 -14.76 4.47
CA HIS A 546 -12.00 -14.25 3.16
C HIS A 546 -12.92 -15.24 2.43
N GLU A 547 -14.11 -14.78 2.07
CA GLU A 547 -14.99 -15.50 1.17
C GLU A 547 -15.48 -14.55 0.07
N THR A 548 -15.33 -14.97 -1.19
CA THR A 548 -16.02 -14.35 -2.32
C THR A 548 -17.33 -15.11 -2.53
N ASP A 549 -18.46 -14.59 -2.03
CA ASP A 549 -19.78 -15.11 -2.39
C ASP A 549 -20.00 -14.84 -3.89
N VAL A 550 -19.69 -15.84 -4.72
CA VAL A 550 -19.96 -15.78 -6.15
C VAL A 550 -21.44 -16.08 -6.34
N PHE A 551 -22.25 -15.06 -6.63
CA PHE A 551 -23.53 -15.32 -7.31
C PHE A 551 -23.18 -15.82 -8.72
N GLU A 552 -23.15 -17.15 -8.88
CA GLU A 552 -22.62 -17.85 -10.05
C GLU A 552 -23.32 -17.51 -11.38
N GLU A 553 -24.53 -16.93 -11.38
CA GLU A 553 -25.32 -16.77 -12.61
C GLU A 553 -25.23 -15.40 -13.32
N THR A 554 -24.78 -14.31 -12.66
CA THR A 554 -24.89 -12.96 -13.27
C THR A 554 -23.62 -12.48 -14.00
N VAL A 555 -22.48 -13.17 -13.86
CA VAL A 555 -21.16 -12.61 -14.23
C VAL A 555 -20.58 -13.16 -15.54
N GLU A 556 -21.27 -14.01 -16.29
CA GLU A 556 -20.68 -14.51 -17.55
C GLU A 556 -20.63 -13.45 -18.66
N SER A 557 -21.54 -12.48 -18.65
CA SER A 557 -21.54 -11.33 -19.57
C SER A 557 -20.62 -10.18 -19.12
N ILE A 558 -20.21 -10.14 -17.85
CA ILE A 558 -19.48 -9.03 -17.22
C ILE A 558 -18.00 -9.38 -16.94
N LYS A 559 -17.65 -10.68 -16.85
CA LYS A 559 -16.26 -11.18 -16.72
C LYS A 559 -15.27 -10.69 -17.80
N ASN A 560 -15.77 -10.16 -18.92
CA ASN A 560 -14.93 -9.72 -20.05
C ASN A 560 -14.55 -8.23 -20.00
N LEU A 561 -15.06 -7.47 -19.02
CA LEU A 561 -14.72 -6.06 -18.77
C LEU A 561 -14.21 -5.93 -17.34
N ASP A 562 -13.03 -6.49 -17.11
CA ASP A 562 -12.31 -6.42 -15.84
C ASP A 562 -11.75 -4.99 -15.67
N PHE A 563 -12.59 -4.05 -15.26
CA PHE A 563 -12.22 -2.65 -14.97
C PHE A 563 -12.82 -2.19 -13.62
N GLY A 564 -12.87 -3.11 -12.64
CA GLY A 564 -13.27 -2.77 -11.26
C GLY A 564 -14.77 -2.75 -11.01
N LEU A 565 -15.45 -3.88 -11.24
CA LEU A 565 -16.77 -4.17 -10.65
C LEU A 565 -16.61 -5.02 -9.38
N PRO A 566 -17.54 -4.92 -8.40
CA PRO A 566 -17.25 -4.36 -7.09
C PRO A 566 -16.14 -5.12 -6.36
N ARG A 567 -15.20 -4.37 -5.76
CA ARG A 567 -14.47 -4.88 -4.61
C ARG A 567 -15.46 -5.41 -3.57
N GLY A 568 -15.29 -6.68 -3.24
CA GLY A 568 -15.94 -7.35 -2.15
C GLY A 568 -17.40 -7.76 -2.33
N GLY A 569 -17.69 -8.94 -1.78
CA GLY A 569 -18.98 -9.26 -1.16
C GLY A 569 -18.95 -8.98 0.34
N PRO A 570 -20.06 -9.20 1.06
CA PRO A 570 -20.16 -9.00 2.51
C PRO A 570 -19.07 -9.69 3.34
N LYS A 571 -18.47 -10.76 2.81
CA LYS A 571 -17.42 -11.55 3.47
C LYS A 571 -16.02 -11.37 2.87
N ALA A 572 -15.85 -10.49 1.88
CA ALA A 572 -14.54 -10.22 1.35
C ALA A 572 -13.68 -9.52 2.41
N SER A 573 -12.42 -9.92 2.54
CA SER A 573 -11.53 -9.47 3.62
C SER A 573 -10.08 -9.36 3.19
N THR A 574 -9.79 -9.38 1.88
CA THR A 574 -8.45 -8.99 1.41
C THR A 574 -8.12 -7.57 1.90
N HIS A 575 -6.84 -7.20 1.87
CA HIS A 575 -6.27 -6.05 2.57
C HIS A 575 -7.08 -4.75 2.51
N THR A 576 -7.66 -4.42 1.36
CA THR A 576 -8.50 -3.21 1.19
C THR A 576 -9.99 -3.50 1.29
N GLU A 577 -10.44 -4.72 0.97
CA GLU A 577 -11.84 -5.12 1.02
C GLU A 577 -12.36 -5.27 2.45
N ILE A 578 -11.47 -5.50 3.42
CA ILE A 578 -11.80 -5.62 4.84
C ILE A 578 -12.62 -4.44 5.38
N LEU A 579 -12.44 -3.22 4.84
CA LEU A 579 -13.21 -2.02 5.23
C LEU A 579 -14.69 -2.07 4.81
N GLY A 580 -15.03 -2.96 3.87
CA GLY A 580 -16.40 -3.22 3.43
C GLY A 580 -16.98 -4.54 3.96
N ASN A 581 -16.22 -5.30 4.76
CA ASN A 581 -16.65 -6.59 5.29
C ASN A 581 -17.72 -6.41 6.37
N HIS A 582 -18.83 -7.15 6.27
CA HIS A 582 -19.99 -6.99 7.15
C HIS A 582 -19.69 -7.40 8.60
N GLU A 583 -18.87 -8.42 8.82
CA GLU A 583 -18.47 -8.80 10.19
C GLU A 583 -17.55 -7.75 10.80
N VAL A 584 -16.60 -7.21 10.03
CA VAL A 584 -15.73 -6.11 10.49
C VAL A 584 -16.58 -4.89 10.83
N LEU A 585 -17.51 -4.51 9.96
CA LEU A 585 -18.41 -3.37 10.17
C LEU A 585 -19.30 -3.58 11.40
N THR A 586 -19.81 -4.80 11.60
CA THR A 586 -20.55 -5.18 12.81
C THR A 586 -19.69 -5.00 14.04
N ASP A 587 -18.48 -5.56 14.05
CA ASP A 587 -17.55 -5.50 15.18
C ASP A 587 -17.12 -4.05 15.48
N LEU A 588 -16.88 -3.23 14.45
CA LEU A 588 -16.61 -1.79 14.60
C LEU A 588 -17.77 -1.08 15.29
N ILE A 589 -19.01 -1.33 14.87
CA ILE A 589 -20.18 -0.78 15.54
C ILE A 589 -20.22 -1.25 17.00
N MET A 590 -20.01 -2.54 17.27
CA MET A 590 -20.00 -3.08 18.63
C MET A 590 -18.96 -2.43 19.54
N ILE A 591 -17.75 -2.14 19.01
CA ILE A 591 -16.67 -1.46 19.73
C ILE A 591 -17.04 0.00 20.06
N LEU A 592 -17.58 0.72 19.07
CA LEU A 592 -17.70 2.17 19.14
C LEU A 592 -19.01 2.65 19.79
N THR A 593 -20.03 1.80 19.79
CA THR A 593 -21.38 2.17 20.26
C THR A 593 -21.72 1.47 21.57
N LYS A 594 -22.74 1.99 22.25
CA LYS A 594 -23.35 1.36 23.43
C LYS A 594 -24.76 0.86 23.12
N PRO A 595 -25.25 -0.16 23.85
CA PRO A 595 -26.63 -0.61 23.73
C PRO A 595 -27.62 0.49 24.11
N VAL A 596 -28.74 0.56 23.40
CA VAL A 596 -29.89 1.39 23.80
C VAL A 596 -30.55 0.76 25.04
N PRO A 597 -31.04 1.55 26.02
CA PRO A 597 -31.70 1.00 27.21
C PRO A 597 -32.79 -0.01 26.86
N GLY A 598 -32.73 -1.21 27.46
CA GLY A 598 -33.65 -2.33 27.19
C GLY A 598 -33.17 -3.31 26.10
N SER A 599 -32.05 -3.04 25.42
CA SER A 599 -31.38 -3.99 24.54
C SER A 599 -30.56 -5.02 25.34
N SER A 600 -30.61 -6.30 24.95
CA SER A 600 -29.84 -7.40 25.55
C SER A 600 -28.43 -7.55 24.97
N ASP A 601 -28.01 -6.66 24.07
CA ASP A 601 -26.81 -6.83 23.25
C ASP A 601 -25.55 -6.26 23.91
N SER A 602 -25.16 -6.86 25.05
CA SER A 602 -24.02 -6.42 25.88
C SER A 602 -22.74 -7.24 25.71
N LYS A 603 -22.66 -8.10 24.69
CA LYS A 603 -21.53 -9.01 24.53
C LYS A 603 -20.27 -8.24 24.14
N GLU A 604 -19.24 -8.34 24.98
CA GLU A 604 -17.90 -7.88 24.61
C GLU A 604 -17.33 -8.75 23.49
N LEU A 605 -16.49 -8.16 22.62
CA LEU A 605 -15.79 -8.95 21.62
C LEU A 605 -14.70 -9.79 22.26
N ASP A 606 -14.63 -11.04 21.82
CA ASP A 606 -13.58 -11.98 22.15
C ASP A 606 -12.71 -12.28 20.92
N ASP A 607 -11.57 -12.91 21.18
CA ASP A 607 -10.64 -13.33 20.15
C ASP A 607 -11.30 -14.31 19.17
N ARG A 608 -10.90 -14.22 17.90
CA ARG A 608 -11.34 -15.13 16.83
C ARG A 608 -10.17 -15.39 15.89
N PHE A 609 -9.85 -16.67 15.68
CA PHE A 609 -8.79 -17.11 14.78
C PHE A 609 -9.30 -18.19 13.83
N TYR A 610 -8.91 -18.08 12.56
CA TYR A 610 -9.09 -19.09 11.52
C TYR A 610 -7.73 -19.70 11.12
N SER A 611 -6.66 -18.91 11.23
CA SER A 611 -5.29 -19.31 10.95
C SER A 611 -4.66 -20.09 12.11
N SER A 612 -3.49 -20.67 11.84
CA SER A 612 -2.64 -21.29 12.85
C SER A 612 -1.84 -20.27 13.69
N ALA A 613 -2.14 -18.97 13.63
CA ALA A 613 -1.33 -17.91 14.25
C ALA A 613 -1.02 -18.15 15.74
N LEU A 614 -1.99 -18.67 16.50
CA LEU A 614 -1.77 -18.98 17.92
C LEU A 614 -0.74 -20.10 18.15
N GLU A 615 -0.67 -21.08 17.25
CA GLU A 615 0.25 -22.22 17.32
C GLU A 615 1.61 -21.85 16.75
N THR A 616 1.62 -21.25 15.55
CA THR A 616 2.84 -20.94 14.79
C THR A 616 3.64 -19.79 15.42
N ILE A 617 2.98 -18.82 16.06
CA ILE A 617 3.63 -17.60 16.55
C ILE A 617 3.96 -17.67 18.05
N ARG A 618 3.24 -18.46 18.87
CA ARG A 618 3.54 -18.57 20.31
C ARG A 618 4.70 -19.52 20.65
N ILE A 619 5.05 -20.47 19.78
CA ILE A 619 6.00 -21.56 20.11
C ILE A 619 7.48 -21.12 20.20
N LYS A 620 7.85 -19.89 19.84
CA LYS A 620 9.24 -19.38 20.02
C LYS A 620 9.45 -18.65 21.35
N LYS A 621 8.90 -19.19 22.44
CA LYS A 621 9.26 -18.83 23.83
C LYS A 621 10.01 -20.00 24.46
N ASP A 622 11.25 -20.21 24.02
CA ASP A 622 12.24 -20.99 24.78
C ASP A 622 13.45 -20.08 25.07
#